data_AF-A0A920AK79-F1
#
_entry.id   AF-A0A920AK79-F1
#
_cell.length_a   1.000
_cell.length_b   1.000
_cell.length_c   1.000
_cell.angle_alpha   90.00
_cell.angle_beta   90.00
_cell.angle_gamma   90.00
#
_symmetry.space_group_name_H-M   'P 1'
#
loop_
_entity.id
_entity.type
_entity.pdbx_description
1 polymer ?
#
loop_
_entity_poly.entity_id
_entity_poly.type
_entity_poly.pdbx_seq_one_letter_code
_entity_poly.pdbx_strand_id
1 'polypeptide(L)' 'MIDANDQVLGKVATQIAIKLMGKEKVGYAPNLATGDFVVVINSKGVKLTGNKDTQKKVF' A
#
# COMPACT_ATOMS: atom_id res chain seq x y z
N MET A 1 2.56 -5.55 9.68
CA MET A 1 3.91 -5.32 9.12
C MET A 1 3.95 -5.89 7.71
N ILE A 2 4.49 -5.17 6.73
CA ILE A 2 4.53 -5.55 5.31
C ILE A 2 5.95 -5.37 4.78
N ASP A 3 6.47 -6.39 4.11
CA ASP A 3 7.74 -6.30 3.37
C ASP A 3 7.44 -5.92 1.91
N ALA A 4 7.99 -4.79 1.45
CA ALA A 4 7.79 -4.28 0.11
C ALA A 4 8.84 -4.77 -0.91
N ASN A 5 9.82 -5.58 -0.48
CA ASN A 5 10.85 -6.10 -1.38
C ASN A 5 10.23 -6.98 -2.48
N ASP A 6 10.64 -6.74 -3.72
CA ASP A 6 10.14 -7.42 -4.93
C ASP A 6 8.62 -7.29 -5.20
N GLN A 7 7.90 -6.49 -4.41
CA GLN A 7 6.46 -6.28 -4.57
C GLN A 7 6.17 -5.21 -5.62
N VAL A 8 5.08 -5.37 -6.39
CA VAL A 8 4.64 -4.34 -7.33
C VAL A 8 3.99 -3.19 -6.57
N LEU A 9 4.51 -1.96 -6.75
CA LEU A 9 4.11 -0.77 -6.00
C LEU A 9 2.59 -0.58 -5.90
N GLY A 10 1.89 -0.65 -7.05
CA GLY A 10 0.44 -0.43 -7.07
C GLY A 10 -0.34 -1.50 -6.30
N LYS A 11 0.11 -2.76 -6.35
CA LYS A 11 -0.59 -3.86 -5.67
C LYS A 11 -0.44 -3.77 -4.15
N VAL A 12 0.78 -3.52 -3.67
CA VAL A 12 1.04 -3.38 -2.24
C VAL A 12 0.38 -2.13 -1.68
N ALA A 13 0.38 -1.01 -2.41
CA ALA A 13 -0.29 0.22 -1.98
C ALA A 13 -1.79 0.03 -1.78
N THR A 14 -2.47 -0.67 -2.70
CA THR A 14 -3.91 -0.98 -2.56
C THR A 14 -4.20 -1.81 -1.31
N GLN A 15 -3.39 -2.83 -1.05
CA GLN A 15 -3.55 -3.66 0.15
C GLN A 15 -3.33 -2.85 1.43
N ILE A 16 -2.29 -2.02 1.47
CA ILE A 16 -2.00 -1.13 2.61
C ILE A 16 -3.18 -0.19 2.85
N ALA A 17 -3.73 0.42 1.79
CA ALA A 17 -4.86 1.33 1.91
C ALA A 17 -6.11 0.65 2.51
N ILE A 18 -6.41 -0.60 2.11
CA ILE A 18 -7.52 -1.38 2.67
C ILE A 18 -7.35 -1.59 4.18
N LYS A 19 -6.13 -1.91 4.63
CA LYS A 19 -5.80 -2.10 6.05
C LYS A 19 -5.89 -0.80 6.85
N LEU A 20 -5.33 0.28 6.32
CA LEU A 20 -5.40 1.63 6.92
C LEU A 20 -6.84 2.15 7.01
N MET A 21 -7.71 1.79 6.07
CA MET A 21 -9.13 2.14 6.13
C MET A 21 -9.95 1.19 7.02
N GLY A 22 -9.40 0.03 7.41
CA GLY A 22 -10.12 -0.98 8.17
C GLY A 22 -11.22 -1.71 7.39
N LYS A 23 -11.22 -1.64 6.05
CA LYS A 23 -12.27 -2.22 5.19
C LYS A 23 -12.42 -3.73 5.28
N GLU A 24 -11.39 -4.42 5.78
CA GLU A 24 -11.44 -5.88 6.04
C GLU A 24 -12.14 -6.22 7.37
N LYS A 25 -12.37 -5.25 8.24
CA LYS A 25 -13.02 -5.46 9.53
C LYS A 25 -14.54 -5.42 9.38
N VAL A 26 -15.21 -6.33 10.09
CA VAL A 26 -16.69 -6.38 10.13
C VAL A 26 -17.31 -5.07 10.62
N GLY A 27 -16.62 -4.34 11.50
CA GLY A 27 -17.04 -3.03 12.01
C GLY A 27 -16.61 -1.82 11.17
N TYR A 28 -16.31 -2.00 9.88
CA TYR A 28 -15.98 -0.88 9.00
C TYR A 28 -17.14 0.11 8.91
N ALA A 29 -16.87 1.38 9.22
CA ALA A 29 -17.78 2.50 9.03
C ALA A 29 -17.02 3.63 8.31
N PRO A 30 -17.51 4.15 7.17
CA PRO A 30 -16.76 5.12 6.36
C PRO A 30 -16.37 6.42 7.08
N ASN A 31 -17.14 6.82 8.09
CA ASN A 31 -16.95 8.03 8.87
C ASN A 31 -16.10 7.81 10.14
N LEU A 32 -15.70 6.57 10.44
CA LEU A 32 -14.93 6.23 11.63
C LEU A 32 -13.57 5.65 11.27
N ALA A 33 -12.52 6.12 11.94
CA ALA A 33 -11.18 5.59 11.78
C ALA A 33 -11.02 4.26 12.53
N THR A 34 -11.31 3.15 11.85
CA THR A 34 -11.23 1.79 12.41
C THR A 34 -10.07 0.95 11.88
N GLY A 35 -9.22 1.54 11.04
CA GLY A 35 -8.08 0.84 10.43
C GLY A 35 -6.96 0.46 11.37
N ASP A 36 -6.03 -0.31 10.84
CA ASP A 36 -4.84 -0.78 11.55
C ASP A 36 -3.61 0.04 11.19
N PHE A 37 -2.66 0.12 12.12
CA PHE A 37 -1.34 0.68 11.84
C PHE A 37 -0.53 -0.28 10.97
N VAL A 38 0.01 0.22 9.87
CA VAL A 38 0.81 -0.55 8.93
C VAL A 38 2.24 -0.03 8.92
N VAL A 39 3.19 -0.89 9.29
CA VAL A 39 4.63 -0.65 9.13
C VAL A 39 5.10 -1.35 7.86
N VAL A 40 5.72 -0.59 6.97
CA VAL A 40 6.31 -1.08 5.71
C VAL A 40 7.83 -1.05 5.82
N ILE A 41 8.48 -2.16 5.47
CA ILE A 41 9.94 -2.30 5.45
C ILE A 41 10.44 -2.60 4.03
N ASN A 42 11.75 -2.40 3.80
CA ASN A 42 12.41 -2.63 2.51
C ASN A 42 11.76 -1.90 1.32
N SER A 43 11.16 -0.73 1.55
CA SER A 43 10.45 0.05 0.53
C SER A 43 11.29 0.42 -0.70
N LYS A 44 12.63 0.42 -0.57
CA LYS A 44 13.55 0.61 -1.70
C LYS A 44 13.48 -0.52 -2.75
N GLY A 45 13.11 -1.74 -2.35
CA GLY A 45 13.03 -2.91 -3.24
C GLY A 45 11.72 -3.05 -3.99
N VAL A 46 10.83 -2.05 -3.90
CA VAL A 46 9.52 -2.08 -4.57
C VAL A 46 9.67 -1.95 -6.09
N LYS A 47 8.90 -2.74 -6.84
CA LYS A 47 8.96 -2.81 -8.30
C LYS A 47 7.91 -1.94 -8.97
N LEU A 48 8.33 -1.23 -10.01
CA LEU A 48 7.47 -0.60 -10.99
C LEU A 48 7.36 -1.51 -12.22
N THR A 49 6.19 -1.55 -12.86
CA THR A 49 5.98 -2.37 -14.06
C THR A 49 6.13 -1.56 -15.35
N GLY A 50 6.64 -2.20 -16.40
CA GLY A 50 6.92 -1.55 -17.68
C GLY A 50 7.98 -0.45 -17.55
N ASN A 51 7.87 0.60 -18.38
CA ASN A 51 8.84 1.70 -18.39
C ASN A 51 8.57 2.77 -17.32
N LYS A 52 7.78 2.46 -16.29
CA LYS A 52 7.37 3.43 -15.26
C LYS A 52 8.54 3.88 -14.39
N ASP A 53 9.60 3.09 -14.29
CA ASP A 53 10.79 3.46 -13.52
C ASP A 53 11.43 4.75 -14.04
N THR A 54 11.41 4.96 -15.36
CA THR A 54 11.98 6.15 -16.01
C THR A 54 10.93 7.19 -16.42
N GLN A 55 9.69 6.77 -16.67
CA GLN A 55 8.66 7.65 -17.23
C GLN A 55 7.70 8.24 -16.19
N LYS A 56 7.61 7.65 -14.99
CA LYS A 56 6.64 8.10 -13.99
C LYS A 56 7.12 9.40 -13.33
N LYS A 57 6.46 10.51 -13.65
CA LYS A 57 6.67 11.81 -13.00
C LYS A 57 5.81 11.92 -11.74
N VAL A 58 6.40 12.44 -10.67
CA VAL A 58 5.70 12.88 -9.46
C VAL A 58 5.75 14.39 -9.49
N PHE A 59 4.59 15.04 -9.41
CA PHE A 59 4.44 16.50 -9.41
C PHE A 59 4.15 16.99 -8.00
#